data_AF-A0A2P7AX27-F1
#
_entry.id   AF-A0A2P7AX27-F1
#
_cell.length_a   1.000
_cell.length_b   1.000
_cell.length_c   1.000
_cell.angle_alpha   90.00
_cell.angle_beta   90.00
_cell.angle_gamma   90.00
#
_symmetry.space_group_name_H-M   'P 1'
#
loop_
_entity.id
_entity.type
_entity.pdbx_description
1 polymer ?
#
loop_
_entity_poly.entity_id
_entity_poly.type
_entity_poly.pdbx_seq_one_letter_code
_entity_poly.pdbx_strand_id
1 'polypeptide(L)'
;MDELNTPWEDTAPESVIPTVVSRRQFKMQLAIAGFSTQVNAWISAQPELVQIAFNESGSFNRTDEMLVLGFDALGFTVEQVDQFFTAASRI
;
A
#
# COMPACT_ATOMS: atom_id res chain seq x y z
N MET A 1 -13.47 -27.24 42.30
CA MET A 1 -12.08 -27.05 41.88
C MET A 1 -12.16 -26.32 40.56
N ASP A 2 -11.97 -25.01 40.62
CA ASP A 2 -11.85 -24.12 39.48
C ASP A 2 -10.81 -24.65 38.50
N GLU A 3 -11.25 -25.18 37.36
CA GLU A 3 -10.39 -25.29 36.19
C GLU A 3 -10.39 -23.94 35.50
N LEU A 4 -9.39 -23.16 35.87
CA LEU A 4 -9.08 -21.83 35.38
C LEU A 4 -9.09 -21.81 33.86
N ASN A 5 -10.08 -21.11 33.31
CA ASN A 5 -9.99 -20.43 32.03
C ASN A 5 -8.64 -19.69 31.96
N THR A 6 -7.67 -20.21 31.21
CA THR A 6 -6.42 -19.50 30.88
C THR A 6 -6.75 -18.35 29.92
N PRO A 7 -6.79 -17.07 30.37
CA PRO A 7 -7.36 -15.98 29.57
C PRO A 7 -6.30 -15.25 28.73
N TRP A 8 -5.29 -15.95 28.22
CA TRP A 8 -4.24 -15.33 27.41
C TRP A 8 -3.81 -16.26 26.28
N GLU A 9 -4.71 -16.57 25.36
CA GLU A 9 -4.24 -16.82 24.00
C GLU A 9 -3.60 -15.52 23.52
N ASP A 10 -2.27 -15.51 23.58
CA ASP A 10 -1.38 -14.51 23.02
C ASP A 10 -1.65 -14.47 21.52
N THR A 11 -2.69 -13.71 21.10
CA THR A 11 -2.90 -13.38 19.70
C THR A 11 -1.72 -12.51 19.32
N ALA A 12 -0.63 -13.15 18.87
CA ALA A 12 0.49 -12.50 18.24
C ALA A 12 -0.10 -11.44 17.30
N PRO A 13 0.34 -10.17 17.37
CA PRO A 13 -0.23 -9.15 16.52
C PRO A 13 -0.02 -9.61 15.08
N GLU A 14 -1.10 -10.05 14.42
CA GLU A 14 -1.09 -10.31 12.99
C GLU A 14 -0.40 -9.09 12.39
N SER A 15 0.68 -9.30 11.65
CA SER A 15 1.46 -8.19 11.09
C SER A 15 0.49 -7.37 10.23
N VAL A 16 -0.03 -6.28 10.79
CA VAL A 16 -1.08 -5.49 10.15
C VAL A 16 -0.38 -4.78 9.01
N ILE A 17 -0.53 -5.32 7.81
CA ILE A 17 -0.01 -4.69 6.60
C ILE A 17 -0.59 -3.26 6.59
N PRO A 18 0.24 -2.22 6.54
CA PRO A 18 -0.22 -0.83 6.59
C PRO A 18 -1.25 -0.58 5.49
N THR A 19 -2.44 -0.15 5.87
CA THR A 19 -3.50 0.20 4.91
C THR A 19 -3.28 1.58 4.32
N VAL A 20 -2.55 2.48 5.00
CA VAL A 20 -2.28 3.83 4.52
C VAL A 20 -0.80 4.16 4.68
N VAL A 21 -0.21 4.76 3.67
CA VAL A 21 1.14 5.37 3.75
C VAL A 21 1.10 6.80 3.26
N SER A 22 1.99 7.65 3.78
CA SER A 22 2.08 9.03 3.31
C SER A 22 2.55 9.10 1.85
N ARG A 23 2.25 10.20 1.16
CA ARG A 23 2.75 10.45 -0.20
C ARG A 23 4.27 10.30 -0.30
N ARG A 24 5.01 10.79 0.70
CA ARG A 24 6.47 10.70 0.74
C ARG A 24 6.93 9.25 0.77
N GLN A 25 6.41 8.47 1.70
CA GLN A 25 6.69 7.04 1.84
C GLN A 25 6.40 6.27 0.55
N PHE A 26 5.21 6.50 -0.03
CA PHE A 26 4.79 5.87 -1.27
C PHE A 26 5.74 6.20 -2.43
N LYS A 27 5.99 7.49 -2.70
CA LYS A 27 6.83 7.94 -3.82
C LYS A 27 8.29 7.51 -3.64
N MET A 28 8.81 7.52 -2.42
CA MET A 28 10.15 7.01 -2.13
C MET A 28 10.23 5.50 -2.34
N GLN A 29 9.25 4.73 -1.88
CA GLN A 29 9.25 3.29 -2.07
C GLN A 29 9.12 2.91 -3.55
N LEU A 30 8.37 3.67 -4.36
CA LEU A 30 8.38 3.50 -5.82
C LEU A 30 9.78 3.65 -6.41
N ALA A 31 10.56 4.62 -5.93
CA ALA A 31 11.92 4.84 -6.41
C ALA A 31 12.86 3.72 -5.94
N ILE A 32 12.77 3.32 -4.67
CA ILE A 32 13.57 2.23 -4.09
C ILE A 32 13.29 0.90 -4.79
N ALA A 33 12.02 0.62 -5.09
CA ALA A 33 11.60 -0.61 -5.76
C ALA A 33 11.79 -0.56 -7.30
N GLY A 34 12.24 0.58 -7.86
CA GLY A 34 12.45 0.73 -9.29
C GLY A 34 11.18 0.89 -10.13
N PHE A 35 10.03 1.14 -9.50
CA PHE A 35 8.72 1.23 -10.15
C PHE A 35 8.32 2.66 -10.57
N SER A 36 9.07 3.69 -10.18
CA SER A 36 8.71 5.09 -10.49
C SER A 36 8.44 5.34 -11.96
N THR A 37 9.28 4.84 -12.86
CA THR A 37 9.11 5.05 -14.32
C THR A 37 7.85 4.38 -14.84
N GLN A 38 7.60 3.13 -14.45
CA GLN A 38 6.43 2.36 -14.87
C GLN A 38 5.12 2.99 -14.36
N VAL A 39 5.07 3.37 -13.08
CA VAL A 39 3.89 4.01 -12.49
C VAL A 39 3.64 5.38 -13.09
N ASN A 40 4.68 6.21 -13.28
CA ASN A 40 4.52 7.53 -13.89
C ASN A 40 4.01 7.44 -15.33
N ALA A 41 4.49 6.46 -16.11
CA ALA A 41 3.99 6.22 -17.46
C ALA A 41 2.51 5.84 -17.45
N TRP A 42 2.09 4.95 -16.54
CA TRP A 42 0.68 4.57 -16.40
C TRP A 42 -0.20 5.74 -15.98
N ILE A 43 0.22 6.52 -14.98
CA ILE A 43 -0.49 7.72 -14.53
C ILE A 43 -0.66 8.72 -15.68
N SER A 44 0.37 8.95 -16.48
CA SER A 44 0.30 9.89 -17.61
C SER A 44 -0.72 9.51 -18.69
N ALA A 45 -1.12 8.23 -18.75
CA ALA A 45 -2.15 7.73 -19.65
C ALA A 45 -3.57 7.81 -19.06
N GLN A 46 -3.72 8.18 -17.78
CA GLN A 46 -5.02 8.30 -17.11
C GLN A 46 -5.70 9.64 -17.42
N PRO A 47 -7.04 9.75 -17.23
CA PRO A 47 -7.75 11.02 -17.30
C PRO A 47 -7.14 12.08 -16.36
N GLU A 48 -7.25 13.35 -16.73
CA GLU A 48 -6.65 14.48 -16.00
C GLU A 48 -6.97 14.48 -14.50
N LEU A 49 -8.21 14.16 -14.13
CA LEU A 49 -8.63 14.11 -12.72
C LEU A 49 -7.90 13.02 -11.92
N VAL A 50 -7.55 11.89 -12.54
CA VAL A 50 -6.78 10.81 -11.90
C VAL A 50 -5.32 11.25 -11.72
N GLN A 51 -4.76 11.94 -12.71
CA GLN A 51 -3.42 12.51 -12.60
C GLN A 51 -3.34 13.53 -11.47
N ILE A 52 -4.32 14.43 -11.37
CA ILE A 52 -4.43 15.41 -10.29
C ILE A 52 -4.57 14.69 -8.94
N ALA A 53 -5.45 13.70 -8.82
CA ALA A 53 -5.64 12.96 -7.58
C ALA A 53 -4.33 12.28 -7.12
N PHE A 54 -3.61 11.60 -8.02
CA PHE A 54 -2.32 10.99 -7.72
C PHE A 54 -1.26 12.03 -7.34
N ASN A 55 -1.25 13.16 -8.04
CA ASN A 55 -0.26 14.21 -7.83
C ASN A 55 -0.49 15.02 -6.57
N GLU A 56 -1.73 15.23 -6.15
CA GLU A 56 -2.08 16.09 -5.01
C GLU A 56 -2.41 15.31 -3.74
N SER A 57 -2.61 13.99 -3.83
CA SER A 57 -2.90 13.18 -2.63
C SER A 57 -1.79 13.29 -1.58
N GLY A 58 -2.20 13.51 -0.32
CA GLY A 58 -1.31 13.49 0.84
C GLY A 58 -0.96 12.07 1.33
N SER A 59 -1.77 11.07 0.96
CA SER A 59 -1.64 9.69 1.44
C SER A 59 -2.27 8.69 0.47
N PHE A 60 -1.71 7.48 0.43
CA PHE A 60 -2.21 6.40 -0.42
C PHE A 60 -2.77 5.30 0.46
N ASN A 61 -4.03 4.93 0.22
CA ASN A 61 -4.68 3.81 0.88
C ASN A 61 -4.60 2.57 0.00
N ARG A 62 -4.06 1.47 0.52
CA ARG A 62 -3.90 0.17 -0.14
C ARG A 62 -5.21 -0.38 -0.69
N THR A 63 -6.32 -0.07 -0.03
CA THR A 63 -7.66 -0.54 -0.41
C THR A 63 -8.44 0.47 -1.24
N ASP A 64 -7.82 1.60 -1.64
CA ASP A 64 -8.46 2.57 -2.51
C ASP A 64 -8.66 1.98 -3.91
N GLU A 65 -9.87 2.12 -4.46
CA GLU A 65 -10.24 1.51 -5.74
C GLU A 65 -9.33 1.96 -6.89
N MET A 66 -8.97 3.24 -6.96
CA MET A 66 -8.09 3.76 -8.02
C MET A 66 -6.68 3.21 -7.89
N LEU A 67 -6.19 3.06 -6.67
CA LEU A 67 -4.85 2.52 -6.43
C LEU A 67 -4.77 1.02 -6.71
N VAL A 68 -5.80 0.25 -6.32
CA VAL A 68 -5.91 -1.18 -6.62
C VAL A 68 -5.96 -1.39 -8.13
N LEU A 69 -6.79 -0.63 -8.86
CA LEU A 69 -6.86 -0.68 -10.32
C LEU A 69 -5.51 -0.35 -10.97
N GLY A 70 -4.76 0.60 -10.41
CA GLY A 70 -3.42 0.96 -10.90
C GLY A 70 -2.40 -0.16 -10.72
N PHE A 71 -2.37 -0.80 -9.55
CA PHE A 71 -1.47 -1.92 -9.31
C PHE A 71 -1.85 -3.15 -10.16
N ASP A 72 -3.13 -3.46 -10.30
CA ASP A 72 -3.62 -4.56 -11.14
C ASP A 72 -3.28 -4.33 -12.62
N ALA A 73 -3.54 -3.13 -13.15
CA ALA A 73 -3.20 -2.75 -14.53
C ALA A 73 -1.69 -2.82 -14.83
N LEU A 74 -0.86 -2.66 -13.80
CA LEU A 74 0.59 -2.78 -13.89
C LEU A 74 1.10 -4.22 -13.63
N GLY A 75 0.21 -5.18 -13.36
CA GLY A 75 0.52 -6.60 -13.18
C GLY A 75 1.05 -6.95 -11.80
N PHE A 76 0.79 -6.13 -10.78
CA PHE A 76 1.19 -6.42 -9.40
C PHE A 76 0.25 -7.47 -8.79
N THR A 77 0.85 -8.45 -8.13
CA THR A 77 0.13 -9.40 -7.26
C THR A 77 -0.23 -8.75 -5.93
N VAL A 78 -1.23 -9.31 -5.24
CA VAL A 78 -1.65 -8.82 -3.91
C VAL A 78 -0.48 -8.86 -2.93
N GLU A 79 0.33 -9.93 -2.97
CA GLU A 79 1.50 -10.09 -2.11
C GLU A 79 2.57 -9.02 -2.38
N GLN A 80 2.77 -8.63 -3.65
CA GLN A 80 3.70 -7.55 -4.00
C GLN A 80 3.20 -6.20 -3.51
N VAL A 81 1.90 -5.94 -3.57
CA VAL A 81 1.30 -4.71 -3.01
C VAL A 81 1.45 -4.69 -1.49
N ASP A 82 1.21 -5.80 -0.80
CA ASP A 82 1.36 -5.90 0.64
C ASP A 82 2.82 -5.71 1.09
N GLN A 83 3.78 -6.29 0.35
CA GLN A 83 5.20 -6.06 0.57
C GLN A 83 5.60 -4.60 0.31
N PHE A 84 5.06 -4.00 -0.75
CA PHE A 84 5.30 -2.59 -1.07
C PHE A 84 4.85 -1.67 0.07
N PHE A 85 3.63 -1.85 0.57
CA PHE A 85 3.08 -1.03 1.66
C PHE A 85 3.82 -1.24 2.98
N THR A 86 4.17 -2.49 3.29
CA THR A 86 4.99 -2.83 4.47
C THR A 86 6.39 -2.22 4.41
N ALA A 87 7.00 -2.16 3.23
CA ALA A 87 8.31 -1.53 3.05
C ALA A 87 8.19 0.00 3.12
N ALA A 88 7.19 0.58 2.46
CA ALA A 88 6.94 2.02 2.45
C ALA A 88 6.69 2.59 3.85
N SER A 89 6.00 1.87 4.74
CA SER A 89 5.71 2.34 6.09
C SER A 89 6.94 2.47 7.00
N ARG A 90 8.09 1.94 6.59
CA ARG A 90 9.35 1.97 7.33
C ARG A 90 10.25 3.17 6.95
N ILE A 91 9.78 4.04 6.06
CA ILE A 91 10.44 5.25 5.54
C ILE A 91 9.92 6.51 6.25
#